data_AF-A0A3M1MRC6-F1
#
_entry.id   AF-A0A3M1MRC6-F1
#
_cell.length_a   1.000
_cell.length_b   1.000
_cell.length_c   1.000
_cell.angle_alpha   90.00
_cell.angle_beta   90.00
_cell.angle_gamma   90.00
#
_symmetry.space_group_name_H-M   'P 1'
#
loop_
_entity.id
_entity.type
_entity.pdbx_description
1 polymer ?
#
loop_
_entity_poly.entity_id
_entity_poly.type
_entity_poly.pdbx_seq_one_letter_code
_entity_poly.pdbx_strand_id
1 'polypeptide(L)'
;WDYEMARKYGHIRIENGLAIWPNVWKVRGHELEWNMVHYDVQLMGGIVLHEGKIAEMATGEGKTLVATLPAYLNGLTGLGMHIVTVNDYLAKRDTEWNGPLLAFHGLRVDCIDYYEPHSEGRKQAYQADITYGTNNEFGFDYLRDNMVTSPDQIVQREHHYAIVDEVDSVLIDEARTPLIISGPVQHSDDHLYRQFKPLIERLVNEQRRLSQEFLHRAKKLIAEGKTKPEDGGKWLLRIHRTTPKYRPFLKYLAEPGIMPILEKAEAFYLQDNARKMPEVDEDLLFVVDEKNHSVELTDKGIERIAQYGEDPALFTVPDLASVLSVIDGDATLSPAEKAEKKEAVYRSYAEKAEKLHALQQLLRAYV
;
A
#
# COMPACT_ATOMS: atom_id res chain seq x y z
N TRP A 1 22.07 5.59 -36.15
CA TRP A 1 22.11 6.71 -35.20
C TRP A 1 21.77 8.04 -35.87
N ASP A 2 22.65 8.63 -36.68
CA ASP A 2 22.43 9.99 -37.21
C ASP A 2 21.14 10.15 -38.03
N TYR A 3 20.77 9.15 -38.84
CA TYR A 3 19.49 9.15 -39.57
C TYR A 3 18.26 9.14 -38.65
N GLU A 4 18.36 8.49 -37.49
CA GLU A 4 17.29 8.45 -36.49
C GLU A 4 17.21 9.79 -35.76
N MET A 5 18.36 10.33 -35.34
CA MET A 5 18.45 11.64 -34.72
C MET A 5 17.96 12.74 -35.66
N ALA A 6 18.25 12.67 -36.97
CA ALA A 6 17.73 13.61 -37.96
C ALA A 6 16.20 13.54 -38.16
N ARG A 7 15.58 12.39 -37.91
CA ARG A 7 14.11 12.27 -37.90
C ARG A 7 13.50 12.85 -36.61
N LYS A 8 14.17 12.64 -35.47
CA LYS A 8 13.74 13.15 -34.16
C LYS A 8 13.94 14.67 -34.05
N TYR A 9 15.12 15.14 -34.44
CA TYR A 9 15.55 16.52 -34.35
C TYR A 9 15.56 17.15 -35.75
N GLY A 10 14.57 17.99 -36.03
CA GLY A 10 14.42 18.62 -37.35
C GLY A 10 15.54 19.59 -37.78
N HIS A 11 16.53 19.84 -36.92
CA HIS A 11 17.68 20.70 -37.25
C HIS A 11 18.89 19.91 -37.79
N ILE A 12 18.98 18.61 -37.54
CA ILE A 12 20.09 17.77 -38.02
C ILE A 12 19.87 17.43 -39.50
N ARG A 13 20.91 17.54 -40.32
CA ARG A 13 20.84 17.32 -41.77
C ARG A 13 21.79 16.21 -42.17
N ILE A 14 21.37 15.39 -43.15
CA ILE A 14 22.23 14.40 -43.77
C ILE A 14 22.55 14.87 -45.20
N GLU A 15 23.80 15.20 -45.46
CA GLU A 15 24.28 15.68 -46.76
C GLU A 15 25.42 14.78 -47.24
N ASN A 16 25.29 14.21 -48.44
CA ASN A 16 26.28 13.29 -49.02
C ASN A 16 26.70 12.12 -48.11
N GLY A 17 25.79 11.64 -47.26
CA GLY A 17 26.05 10.56 -46.30
C GLY A 17 26.77 11.00 -45.02
N LEU A 18 27.01 12.31 -44.82
CA LEU A 18 27.56 12.87 -43.60
C LEU A 18 26.45 13.57 -42.80
N ALA A 19 26.48 13.40 -41.48
CA ALA A 19 25.59 14.09 -40.56
C ALA A 19 26.15 15.46 -40.19
N ILE A 20 25.36 16.50 -40.39
CA ILE A 20 25.63 17.87 -39.98
C ILE A 20 24.75 18.15 -38.77
N TRP A 21 25.39 18.43 -37.64
CA TRP A 21 24.75 18.79 -36.38
C TRP A 21 24.96 20.28 -36.13
N PRO A 22 23.98 21.15 -36.44
CA PRO A 22 24.08 22.56 -36.13
C PRO A 22 24.14 22.79 -34.62
N ASN A 23 24.89 23.79 -34.20
CA ASN A 23 24.90 24.26 -32.82
C ASN A 23 23.70 25.18 -32.50
N VAL A 24 22.68 25.24 -33.34
CA VAL A 24 21.48 26.07 -33.16
C VAL A 24 20.24 25.19 -33.26
N TRP A 25 19.40 25.21 -32.24
CA TRP A 25 18.13 24.47 -32.22
C TRP A 25 17.06 25.18 -31.40
N LYS A 26 15.82 24.68 -31.51
CA LYS A 26 14.69 25.23 -30.76
C LYS A 26 14.65 24.67 -29.34
N VAL A 27 14.55 25.57 -28.37
CA VAL A 27 14.30 25.27 -26.96
C VAL A 27 13.05 26.02 -26.55
N ARG A 28 12.01 25.29 -26.16
CA ARG A 28 10.68 25.81 -25.81
C ARG A 28 10.11 26.76 -26.88
N GLY A 29 10.37 26.47 -28.15
CA GLY A 29 9.90 27.25 -29.30
C GLY A 29 10.82 28.39 -29.74
N HIS A 30 11.87 28.71 -28.97
CA HIS A 30 12.83 29.76 -29.30
C HIS A 30 14.12 29.16 -29.89
N GLU A 31 14.63 29.73 -30.98
CA GLU A 31 15.95 29.34 -31.49
C GLU A 31 17.04 29.83 -30.54
N LEU A 32 17.93 28.92 -30.17
CA LEU A 32 19.05 29.16 -29.28
C LEU A 32 20.32 28.62 -29.91
N GLU A 33 21.36 29.45 -29.94
CA GLU A 33 22.72 29.02 -30.29
C GLU A 33 23.41 28.44 -29.04
N TRP A 34 23.77 27.17 -29.10
CA TRP A 34 24.53 26.48 -28.09
C TRP A 34 26.03 26.71 -28.36
N ASN A 35 26.61 27.62 -27.58
CA ASN A 35 28.02 27.99 -27.67
C ASN A 35 28.61 28.17 -26.26
N MET A 36 28.62 27.07 -25.50
CA MET A 36 29.05 27.06 -24.10
C MET A 36 30.25 26.14 -23.92
N VAL A 37 31.18 26.55 -23.08
CA VAL A 37 32.32 25.75 -22.62
C VAL A 37 32.24 25.70 -21.11
N HIS A 38 32.38 24.51 -20.53
CA HIS A 38 32.36 24.37 -19.07
C HIS A 38 33.50 25.16 -18.43
N TYR A 39 33.20 25.92 -17.38
CA TYR A 39 34.21 26.52 -16.51
C TYR A 39 34.81 25.47 -15.57
N ASP A 40 36.00 25.75 -15.02
CA ASP A 40 36.68 24.85 -14.08
C ASP A 40 35.79 24.50 -12.86
N VAL A 41 35.02 25.47 -12.35
CA VAL A 41 34.08 25.26 -11.25
C VAL A 41 32.93 24.32 -11.63
N GLN A 42 32.53 24.31 -12.90
CA GLN A 42 31.50 23.41 -13.41
C GLN A 42 32.03 21.99 -13.57
N LEU A 43 33.30 21.82 -13.96
CA LEU A 43 33.98 20.52 -13.97
C LEU A 43 34.07 19.93 -12.55
N MET A 44 34.45 20.75 -11.56
CA MET A 44 34.44 20.35 -10.15
C MET A 44 33.03 19.92 -9.68
N GLY A 45 32.01 20.70 -10.04
CA GLY A 45 30.61 20.34 -9.76
C GLY A 45 30.22 18.99 -10.38
N GLY A 46 30.62 18.74 -11.63
CA GLY A 46 30.34 17.48 -12.32
C GLY A 46 30.99 16.27 -11.64
N ILE A 47 32.22 16.41 -11.13
CA ILE A 47 32.90 15.36 -10.35
C ILE A 47 32.14 15.09 -9.04
N VAL A 48 31.77 16.14 -8.29
CA VAL A 48 31.03 16.01 -7.03
C VAL A 48 29.70 15.29 -7.24
N LEU A 49 28.96 15.62 -8.29
CA LEU A 49 27.73 14.93 -8.65
C LEU A 49 28.01 13.44 -8.95
N HIS A 50 29.01 13.14 -9.79
CA HIS A 50 29.37 11.76 -10.12
C HIS A 50 29.74 10.91 -8.89
N GLU A 51 30.35 11.51 -7.87
CA GLU A 51 30.65 10.86 -6.58
C GLU A 51 29.41 10.62 -5.69
N GLY A 52 28.21 10.98 -6.15
CA GLY A 52 26.96 10.82 -5.41
C GLY A 52 26.77 11.83 -4.28
N LYS A 53 27.38 13.01 -4.40
CA LYS A 53 27.33 14.09 -3.39
C LYS A 53 26.49 15.28 -3.87
N ILE A 54 26.17 16.17 -2.94
CA ILE A 54 25.51 17.44 -3.23
C ILE A 54 26.56 18.47 -3.66
N ALA A 55 26.43 18.98 -4.88
CA ALA A 55 27.22 20.11 -5.37
C ALA A 55 26.47 21.42 -5.12
N GLU A 56 26.84 22.13 -4.05
CA GLU A 56 26.29 23.45 -3.75
C GLU A 56 26.90 24.49 -4.71
N MET A 57 26.09 25.01 -5.63
CA MET A 57 26.48 26.03 -6.59
C MET A 57 25.46 27.16 -6.57
N ALA A 58 25.93 28.41 -6.57
CA ALA A 58 25.04 29.57 -6.55
C ALA A 58 24.15 29.62 -7.80
N THR A 59 22.97 30.22 -7.67
CA THR A 59 22.07 30.45 -8.81
C THR A 59 22.80 31.26 -9.88
N GLY A 60 22.79 30.74 -11.11
CA GLY A 60 23.50 31.36 -12.24
C GLY A 60 24.85 30.72 -12.56
N GLU A 61 25.40 29.85 -11.71
CA GLU A 61 26.66 29.12 -11.98
C GLU A 61 26.52 28.03 -13.06
N GLY A 62 25.32 27.83 -13.61
CA GLY A 62 25.07 26.90 -14.72
C GLY A 62 24.88 25.44 -14.30
N LYS A 63 24.18 25.18 -13.18
CA LYS A 63 23.81 23.84 -12.68
C LYS A 63 23.28 22.91 -13.80
N THR A 64 22.43 23.44 -14.68
CA THR A 64 21.87 22.73 -15.84
C THR A 64 22.94 22.23 -16.81
N LEU A 65 24.01 23.00 -17.05
CA LEU A 65 25.13 22.61 -17.90
C LEU A 65 26.07 21.65 -17.16
N VAL A 66 26.26 21.83 -15.86
CA VAL A 66 27.07 20.94 -15.01
C VAL A 66 26.53 19.51 -15.03
N ALA A 67 25.20 19.35 -14.96
CA ALA A 67 24.56 18.05 -14.95
C ALA A 67 24.84 17.20 -16.20
N THR A 68 25.20 17.82 -17.34
CA THR A 68 25.50 17.08 -18.58
C THR A 68 26.76 16.21 -18.47
N LEU A 69 27.73 16.59 -17.62
CA LEU A 69 28.98 15.87 -17.41
C LEU A 69 28.76 14.48 -16.79
N PRO A 70 28.19 14.37 -15.57
CA PRO A 70 27.85 13.07 -15.00
C PRO A 70 26.71 12.38 -15.76
N ALA A 71 25.82 13.13 -16.43
CA ALA A 71 24.77 12.53 -17.26
C ALA A 71 25.33 11.74 -18.43
N TYR A 72 26.30 12.31 -19.13
CA TYR A 72 27.00 11.61 -20.20
C TYR A 72 27.72 10.36 -19.66
N LEU A 73 28.56 10.54 -18.62
CA LEU A 73 29.38 9.45 -18.10
C LEU A 73 28.54 8.25 -17.59
N ASN A 74 27.49 8.51 -16.81
CA ASN A 74 26.64 7.44 -16.29
C ASN A 74 25.67 6.89 -17.36
N GLY A 75 25.26 7.72 -18.32
CA GLY A 75 24.44 7.31 -19.46
C GLY A 75 25.12 6.26 -20.36
N LEU A 76 26.45 6.30 -20.48
CA LEU A 76 27.24 5.31 -21.24
C LEU A 76 27.08 3.87 -20.75
N THR A 77 26.61 3.66 -19.51
CA THR A 77 26.37 2.31 -18.99
C THR A 77 25.18 1.61 -19.63
N GLY A 78 24.23 2.36 -20.22
CA GLY A 78 22.95 1.84 -20.72
C GLY A 78 21.99 1.35 -19.64
N LEU A 79 22.40 1.39 -18.36
CA LEU A 79 21.56 1.01 -17.21
C LEU A 79 20.55 2.10 -16.86
N GLY A 80 20.82 3.31 -17.32
CA GLY A 80 19.91 4.43 -17.22
C GLY A 80 20.23 5.46 -16.18
N MET A 81 19.78 6.68 -16.44
CA MET A 81 19.92 7.77 -15.50
C MET A 81 18.73 8.71 -15.51
N HIS A 82 18.32 9.12 -14.33
CA HIS A 82 17.24 10.08 -14.15
C HIS A 82 17.78 11.47 -13.83
N ILE A 83 17.27 12.50 -14.51
CA ILE A 83 17.49 13.89 -14.13
C ILE A 83 16.15 14.44 -13.64
N VAL A 84 16.10 14.65 -12.32
CA VAL A 84 14.90 15.03 -11.58
C VAL A 84 14.91 16.53 -11.38
N THR A 85 13.77 17.17 -11.65
CA THR A 85 13.54 18.59 -11.38
C THR A 85 12.17 18.80 -10.74
N VAL A 86 11.88 20.03 -10.34
CA VAL A 86 10.69 20.40 -9.56
C VAL A 86 9.43 20.62 -10.41
N ASN A 87 9.56 20.92 -11.71
CA ASN A 87 8.39 21.15 -12.56
C ASN A 87 8.61 20.73 -14.02
N ASP A 88 7.48 20.49 -14.70
CA ASP A 88 7.44 19.92 -16.04
C ASP A 88 8.04 20.87 -17.09
N TYR A 89 7.89 22.19 -16.90
CA TYR A 89 8.48 23.19 -17.78
C TYR A 89 10.01 23.09 -17.78
N LEU A 90 10.64 23.01 -16.61
CA LEU A 90 12.09 22.83 -16.47
C LEU A 90 12.53 21.50 -17.07
N ALA A 91 11.81 20.41 -16.80
CA ALA A 91 12.15 19.08 -17.31
C ALA A 91 12.18 19.07 -18.85
N LYS A 92 11.13 19.60 -19.48
CA LYS A 92 11.01 19.71 -20.94
C LYS A 92 12.02 20.69 -21.52
N ARG A 93 12.23 21.85 -20.89
CA ARG A 93 13.21 22.85 -21.33
C ARG A 93 14.61 22.26 -21.34
N ASP A 94 15.02 21.59 -20.27
CA ASP A 94 16.39 21.10 -20.12
C ASP A 94 16.65 19.88 -21.03
N THR A 95 15.62 19.07 -21.27
CA THR A 95 15.63 18.02 -22.30
C THR A 95 15.86 18.59 -23.70
N GLU A 96 15.12 19.64 -24.07
CA GLU A 96 15.25 20.30 -25.38
C GLU A 96 16.59 21.05 -25.50
N TRP A 97 17.08 21.61 -24.39
CA TRP A 97 18.30 22.39 -24.37
C TRP A 97 19.56 21.53 -24.45
N ASN A 98 19.68 20.48 -23.63
CA ASN A 98 20.88 19.64 -23.55
C ASN A 98 20.75 18.29 -24.26
N GLY A 99 19.53 17.88 -24.65
CA GLY A 99 19.29 16.62 -25.35
C GLY A 99 20.10 16.49 -26.65
N PRO A 100 20.13 17.50 -27.55
CA PRO A 100 20.93 17.43 -28.78
C PRO A 100 22.42 17.25 -28.53
N LEU A 101 22.98 17.87 -27.47
CA LEU A 101 24.38 17.69 -27.07
C LEU A 101 24.67 16.23 -26.70
N LEU A 102 23.85 15.63 -25.85
CA LEU A 102 24.01 14.25 -25.41
C LEU A 102 23.75 13.26 -26.55
N ALA A 103 22.79 13.56 -27.43
CA ALA A 103 22.48 12.78 -28.62
C ALA A 103 23.59 12.82 -29.67
N PHE A 104 24.28 13.96 -29.81
CA PHE A 104 25.49 14.06 -30.63
C PHE A 104 26.56 13.06 -30.15
N HIS A 105 26.66 12.85 -28.84
CA HIS A 105 27.55 11.87 -28.23
C HIS A 105 26.99 10.43 -28.15
N GLY A 106 25.89 10.14 -28.87
CA GLY A 106 25.37 8.78 -29.00
C GLY A 106 24.38 8.33 -27.92
N LEU A 107 23.91 9.25 -27.06
CA LEU A 107 22.95 8.92 -26.01
C LEU A 107 21.52 9.32 -26.38
N ARG A 108 20.57 8.43 -26.15
CA ARG A 108 19.15 8.71 -26.27
C ARG A 108 18.71 9.49 -25.03
N VAL A 109 18.15 10.67 -25.25
CA VAL A 109 17.57 11.51 -24.19
C VAL A 109 16.08 11.67 -24.40
N ASP A 110 15.30 11.55 -23.32
CA ASP A 110 13.86 11.78 -23.36
C ASP A 110 13.33 12.35 -22.05
N CYS A 111 12.05 12.78 -22.04
CA CYS A 111 11.37 13.31 -20.86
C CYS A 111 10.02 12.63 -20.65
N ILE A 112 9.79 12.12 -19.44
CA ILE A 112 8.55 11.41 -19.11
C ILE A 112 7.32 12.32 -19.16
N ASP A 113 7.50 13.63 -18.86
CA ASP A 113 6.42 14.61 -18.83
C ASP A 113 5.86 14.97 -20.22
N TYR A 114 6.41 14.42 -21.32
CA TYR A 114 5.80 14.49 -22.65
C TYR A 114 4.66 13.48 -22.85
N TYR A 115 4.57 12.47 -22.00
CA TYR A 115 3.73 11.30 -22.23
C TYR A 115 2.73 11.11 -21.11
N GLU A 116 1.55 10.59 -21.47
CA GLU A 116 0.57 10.14 -20.49
C GLU A 116 1.14 8.97 -19.67
N PRO A 117 0.82 8.89 -18.37
CA PRO A 117 1.14 7.76 -17.53
C PRO A 117 0.78 6.41 -18.15
N HIS A 118 1.63 5.39 -17.94
CA HIS A 118 1.41 4.01 -18.44
C HIS A 118 1.17 3.88 -19.96
N SER A 119 1.47 4.93 -20.74
CA SER A 119 1.48 4.84 -22.20
C SER A 119 2.76 4.19 -22.72
N GLU A 120 2.70 3.66 -23.95
CA GLU A 120 3.91 3.17 -24.65
C GLU A 120 4.98 4.25 -24.78
N GLY A 121 4.60 5.51 -24.98
CA GLY A 121 5.53 6.64 -25.01
C GLY A 121 6.27 6.82 -23.67
N ARG A 122 5.55 6.67 -22.56
CA ARG A 122 6.12 6.73 -21.20
C ARG A 122 7.17 5.64 -21.00
N LYS A 123 6.87 4.41 -21.43
CA LYS A 123 7.79 3.27 -21.38
C LYS A 123 9.04 3.53 -22.24
N GLN A 124 8.88 4.06 -23.45
CA GLN A 124 10.00 4.41 -24.32
C GLN A 124 10.89 5.51 -23.73
N ALA A 125 10.32 6.47 -23.00
CA ALA A 125 11.08 7.53 -22.33
C ALA A 125 12.00 6.96 -21.23
N TYR A 126 11.53 5.99 -20.44
CA TYR A 126 12.36 5.29 -19.44
C TYR A 126 13.44 4.39 -20.07
N GLN A 127 13.23 3.93 -21.31
CA GLN A 127 14.20 3.14 -22.06
C GLN A 127 15.31 3.99 -22.71
N ALA A 128 15.25 5.32 -22.60
CA ALA A 128 16.32 6.21 -23.03
C ALA A 128 17.57 6.04 -22.15
N ASP A 129 18.74 6.46 -22.59
CA ASP A 129 19.95 6.42 -21.73
C ASP A 129 19.84 7.43 -20.59
N ILE A 130 19.24 8.59 -20.88
CA ILE A 130 18.99 9.67 -19.93
C ILE A 130 17.51 10.05 -20.01
N THR A 131 16.85 10.05 -18.86
CA THR A 131 15.43 10.36 -18.70
C THR A 131 15.27 11.57 -17.80
N TYR A 132 14.75 12.66 -18.35
CA TYR A 132 14.32 13.81 -17.56
C TYR A 132 12.91 13.60 -17.03
N GLY A 133 12.60 14.20 -15.89
CA GLY A 133 11.26 14.19 -15.35
C GLY A 133 11.09 14.99 -14.08
N THR A 134 9.84 15.19 -13.67
CA THR A 134 9.53 15.71 -12.34
C THR A 134 9.66 14.64 -11.26
N ASN A 135 10.04 15.05 -10.06
CA ASN A 135 10.08 14.19 -8.87
C ASN A 135 8.75 13.47 -8.61
N ASN A 136 7.63 14.20 -8.76
CA ASN A 136 6.29 13.66 -8.59
C ASN A 136 6.00 12.55 -9.60
N GLU A 137 6.29 12.75 -10.89
CA GLU A 137 6.01 11.76 -11.93
C GLU A 137 6.88 10.50 -11.81
N PHE A 138 8.16 10.64 -11.44
CA PHE A 138 9.01 9.47 -11.15
C PHE A 138 8.47 8.64 -9.98
N GLY A 139 8.02 9.30 -8.90
CA GLY A 139 7.44 8.63 -7.75
C GLY A 139 6.09 7.99 -8.05
N PHE A 140 5.20 8.68 -8.77
CA PHE A 140 3.91 8.14 -9.15
C PHE A 140 4.02 6.98 -10.15
N ASP A 141 4.97 7.00 -11.07
CA ASP A 141 5.22 5.84 -11.94
C ASP A 141 5.65 4.62 -11.15
N TYR A 142 6.54 4.77 -10.15
CA TYR A 142 6.90 3.67 -9.26
C TYR A 142 5.68 3.10 -8.52
N LEU A 143 4.84 3.96 -7.96
CA LEU A 143 3.63 3.52 -7.27
C LEU A 143 2.64 2.82 -8.23
N ARG A 144 2.45 3.37 -9.43
CA ARG A 144 1.60 2.80 -10.48
C ARG A 144 2.12 1.44 -10.97
N ASP A 145 3.42 1.29 -11.15
CA ASP A 145 4.06 0.03 -11.55
C ASP A 145 3.89 -1.09 -10.53
N ASN A 146 3.68 -0.76 -9.24
CA ASN A 146 3.37 -1.74 -8.20
C ASN A 146 1.88 -2.11 -8.11
N MET A 147 1.03 -1.52 -8.96
CA MET A 147 -0.41 -1.82 -9.02
C MET A 147 -0.84 -2.47 -10.34
N VAL A 148 0.07 -2.67 -11.29
CA VAL A 148 -0.25 -3.29 -12.59
C VAL A 148 -0.58 -4.78 -12.44
N THR A 149 -1.42 -5.28 -13.33
CA THR A 149 -1.84 -6.70 -13.31
C THR A 149 -0.87 -7.63 -14.04
N SER A 150 0.02 -7.07 -14.87
CA SER A 150 0.99 -7.85 -15.63
C SER A 150 2.34 -7.12 -15.79
N PRO A 151 3.49 -7.84 -15.80
CA PRO A 151 4.81 -7.21 -15.85
C PRO A 151 5.10 -6.38 -17.11
N ASP A 152 4.42 -6.67 -18.22
CA ASP A 152 4.56 -5.93 -19.47
C ASP A 152 4.01 -4.49 -19.39
N GLN A 153 3.18 -4.18 -18.39
CA GLN A 153 2.63 -2.84 -18.16
C GLN A 153 3.56 -1.94 -17.34
N ILE A 154 4.63 -2.49 -16.75
CA ILE A 154 5.63 -1.71 -16.02
C ILE A 154 6.33 -0.75 -17.00
N VAL A 155 6.40 0.53 -16.63
CA VAL A 155 7.07 1.56 -17.45
C VAL A 155 8.50 1.83 -17.00
N GLN A 156 8.79 1.74 -15.71
CA GLN A 156 10.12 1.95 -15.17
C GLN A 156 11.05 0.76 -15.44
N ARG A 157 12.35 1.04 -15.36
CA ARG A 157 13.42 0.03 -15.24
C ARG A 157 14.07 0.16 -13.86
N GLU A 158 15.09 -0.65 -13.60
CA GLU A 158 15.88 -0.56 -12.36
C GLU A 158 16.44 0.86 -12.12
N HIS A 159 16.41 1.30 -10.86
CA HIS A 159 16.88 2.63 -10.46
C HIS A 159 18.41 2.65 -10.32
N HIS A 160 19.11 3.02 -11.38
CA HIS A 160 20.58 2.98 -11.41
C HIS A 160 21.24 4.23 -10.83
N TYR A 161 20.93 5.41 -11.35
CA TYR A 161 21.51 6.68 -10.89
C TYR A 161 20.57 7.86 -11.16
N ALA A 162 20.54 8.83 -10.24
CA ALA A 162 19.69 10.01 -10.36
C ALA A 162 20.43 11.28 -9.91
N ILE A 163 20.27 12.35 -10.68
CA ILE A 163 20.63 13.71 -10.25
C ILE A 163 19.35 14.46 -9.96
N VAL A 164 19.29 15.09 -8.78
CA VAL A 164 18.16 15.90 -8.36
C VAL A 164 18.57 17.36 -8.37
N ASP A 165 17.98 18.14 -9.28
CA ASP A 165 18.09 19.60 -9.27
C ASP A 165 17.14 20.18 -8.21
N GLU A 166 17.53 21.32 -7.62
CA GLU A 166 16.86 21.92 -6.46
C GLU A 166 16.61 20.89 -5.34
N VAL A 167 17.69 20.19 -4.96
CA VAL A 167 17.67 19.04 -4.04
C VAL A 167 17.07 19.36 -2.67
N ASP A 168 17.22 20.59 -2.18
CA ASP A 168 16.61 21.07 -0.95
C ASP A 168 15.07 21.11 -1.07
N SER A 169 14.57 21.65 -2.18
CA SER A 169 13.13 21.69 -2.47
C SER A 169 12.54 20.28 -2.56
N VAL A 170 13.22 19.36 -3.27
CA VAL A 170 12.73 18.00 -3.52
C VAL A 170 12.88 17.09 -2.29
N LEU A 171 14.08 16.99 -1.72
CA LEU A 171 14.39 16.00 -0.68
C LEU A 171 14.15 16.50 0.76
N ILE A 172 13.88 17.79 0.96
CA ILE A 172 13.57 18.34 2.28
C ILE A 172 12.14 18.88 2.30
N ASP A 173 11.81 19.84 1.42
CA ASP A 173 10.52 20.54 1.52
C ASP A 173 9.33 19.69 1.06
N GLU A 174 9.43 19.09 -0.13
CA GLU A 174 8.36 18.26 -0.71
C GLU A 174 8.28 16.87 -0.07
N ALA A 175 9.42 16.31 0.34
CA ALA A 175 9.52 15.01 1.00
C ALA A 175 8.75 14.91 2.34
N ARG A 176 8.26 16.03 2.89
CA ARG A 176 7.42 16.05 4.10
C ARG A 176 6.05 15.41 3.91
N THR A 177 5.53 15.38 2.69
CA THR A 177 4.22 14.82 2.39
C THR A 177 4.39 13.56 1.54
N PRO A 178 3.86 12.40 1.95
CA PRO A 178 3.99 11.17 1.17
C PRO A 178 3.23 11.29 -0.15
N LEU A 179 3.77 10.66 -1.21
CA LEU A 179 3.06 10.48 -2.48
C LEU A 179 1.97 9.42 -2.30
N ILE A 180 0.72 9.78 -2.60
CA ILE A 180 -0.45 8.92 -2.43
C ILE A 180 -1.24 8.86 -3.73
N ILE A 181 -1.54 7.65 -4.21
CA ILE A 181 -2.54 7.43 -5.25
C ILE A 181 -3.87 7.15 -4.57
N SER A 182 -4.84 8.05 -4.74
CA SER A 182 -6.21 7.85 -4.27
C SER A 182 -7.13 7.47 -5.43
N GLY A 183 -7.97 6.47 -5.20
CA GLY A 183 -9.04 6.07 -6.11
C GLY A 183 -10.42 6.41 -5.52
N PRO A 184 -11.43 6.69 -6.34
CA PRO A 184 -12.79 6.81 -5.86
C PRO A 184 -13.24 5.48 -5.25
N VAL A 185 -13.68 5.49 -3.99
CA VAL A 185 -14.26 4.30 -3.34
C VAL A 185 -15.62 4.05 -3.98
N GLN A 186 -15.81 2.89 -4.61
CA GLN A 186 -17.14 2.46 -5.00
C GLN A 186 -17.94 2.24 -3.71
N HIS A 187 -19.11 2.89 -3.58
CA HIS A 187 -19.95 2.92 -2.38
C HIS A 187 -20.59 1.55 -1.99
N SER A 188 -19.94 0.40 -2.23
CA SER A 188 -20.48 -0.93 -1.89
C SER A 188 -20.52 -1.18 -0.37
N ASP A 189 -19.52 -0.70 0.37
CA ASP A 189 -19.38 -0.94 1.82
C ASP A 189 -20.56 -0.41 2.64
N ASP A 190 -21.12 0.73 2.24
CA ASP A 190 -22.13 1.45 3.03
C ASP A 190 -23.48 0.69 3.08
N HIS A 191 -23.74 -0.20 2.12
CA HIS A 191 -24.93 -1.06 2.11
C HIS A 191 -24.80 -2.22 3.10
N LEU A 192 -23.66 -2.90 3.13
CA LEU A 192 -23.41 -4.04 4.01
C LEU A 192 -23.42 -3.62 5.48
N TYR A 193 -22.80 -2.47 5.80
CA TYR A 193 -22.83 -1.94 7.16
C TYR A 193 -24.25 -1.63 7.65
N ARG A 194 -25.09 -1.04 6.79
CA ARG A 194 -26.51 -0.77 7.13
C ARG A 194 -27.32 -2.06 7.28
N GLN A 195 -27.04 -3.07 6.46
CA GLN A 195 -27.71 -4.38 6.53
C GLN A 195 -27.37 -5.12 7.83
N PHE A 196 -26.09 -5.17 8.22
CA PHE A 196 -25.65 -5.95 9.37
C PHE A 196 -25.76 -5.24 10.71
N LYS A 197 -25.84 -3.90 10.74
CA LYS A 197 -25.93 -3.12 11.98
C LYS A 197 -27.04 -3.59 12.93
N PRO A 198 -28.30 -3.80 12.50
CA PRO A 198 -29.36 -4.28 13.39
C PRO A 198 -29.09 -5.67 13.98
N LEU A 199 -28.38 -6.53 13.25
CA LEU A 199 -28.04 -7.88 13.68
C LEU A 199 -26.96 -7.85 14.77
N ILE A 200 -25.88 -7.11 14.53
CA ILE A 200 -24.80 -6.93 15.51
C ILE A 200 -25.32 -6.21 16.77
N GLU A 201 -26.17 -5.20 16.62
CA GLU A 201 -26.75 -4.49 17.76
C GLU A 201 -27.58 -5.42 18.66
N ARG A 202 -28.36 -6.33 18.06
CA ARG A 202 -29.10 -7.36 18.81
C ARG A 202 -28.15 -8.30 19.55
N LEU A 203 -27.12 -8.80 18.87
CA LEU A 203 -26.12 -9.71 19.44
C LEU A 203 -25.39 -9.08 20.64
N VAL A 204 -24.92 -7.84 20.48
CA VAL A 204 -24.23 -7.07 21.52
C VAL A 204 -25.16 -6.80 22.71
N ASN A 205 -26.42 -6.44 22.45
CA ASN A 205 -27.39 -6.23 23.52
C ASN A 205 -27.70 -7.52 24.29
N GLU A 206 -27.72 -8.67 23.63
CA GLU A 206 -27.88 -9.97 24.28
C GLU A 206 -26.67 -10.33 25.14
N GLN A 207 -25.45 -10.20 24.60
CA GLN A 207 -24.20 -10.40 25.36
C GLN A 207 -24.11 -9.47 26.58
N ARG A 208 -24.59 -8.22 26.46
CA ARG A 208 -24.66 -7.26 27.59
C ARG A 208 -25.60 -7.74 28.70
N ARG A 209 -26.71 -8.41 28.37
CA ARG A 209 -27.61 -9.01 29.37
C ARG A 209 -26.93 -10.18 30.08
N LEU A 210 -26.30 -11.08 29.32
CA LEU A 210 -25.51 -12.19 29.88
C LEU A 210 -24.42 -11.69 30.83
N SER A 211 -23.75 -10.59 30.47
CA SER A 211 -22.70 -9.99 31.30
C SER A 211 -23.21 -9.49 32.66
N GLN A 212 -24.47 -9.05 32.75
CA GLN A 212 -25.12 -8.69 34.02
C GLN A 212 -25.37 -9.94 34.89
N GLU A 213 -25.85 -11.02 34.27
CA GLU A 213 -26.11 -12.29 34.95
C GLU A 213 -24.80 -12.91 35.46
N PHE A 214 -23.74 -12.88 34.66
CA PHE A 214 -22.42 -13.34 35.05
C PHE A 214 -21.87 -12.54 36.22
N LEU A 215 -22.02 -11.20 36.21
CA LEU A 215 -21.59 -10.35 37.32
C LEU A 215 -22.37 -10.65 38.61
N HIS A 216 -23.68 -10.86 38.50
CA HIS A 216 -24.49 -11.24 39.65
C HIS A 216 -24.04 -12.59 40.24
N ARG A 217 -23.75 -13.57 39.37
CA ARG A 217 -23.30 -14.91 39.79
C ARG A 217 -21.91 -14.89 40.40
N ALA A 218 -20.98 -14.12 39.82
CA ALA A 218 -19.65 -13.89 40.38
C ALA A 218 -19.75 -13.31 41.81
N LYS A 219 -20.51 -12.22 41.97
CA LYS A 219 -20.73 -11.57 43.28
C LYS A 219 -21.30 -12.53 44.32
N LYS A 220 -22.32 -13.32 43.95
CA LYS A 220 -22.95 -14.29 44.85
C LYS A 220 -21.96 -15.35 45.32
N LEU A 221 -21.23 -15.99 44.40
CA LEU A 221 -20.28 -17.06 44.74
C LEU A 221 -19.12 -16.55 45.59
N ILE A 222 -18.61 -15.36 45.28
CA ILE A 222 -17.51 -14.73 46.04
C ILE A 222 -17.99 -14.36 47.45
N ALA A 223 -19.21 -13.85 47.61
CA ALA A 223 -19.81 -13.58 48.92
C ALA A 223 -20.03 -14.85 49.75
N GLU A 224 -20.27 -16.00 49.11
CA GLU A 224 -20.33 -17.32 49.75
C GLU A 224 -18.94 -17.91 50.07
N GLY A 225 -17.85 -17.19 49.80
CA GLY A 225 -16.47 -17.66 50.02
C GLY A 225 -15.91 -18.58 48.92
N LYS A 226 -16.65 -18.78 47.82
CA LYS A 226 -16.22 -19.63 46.69
C LYS A 226 -15.37 -18.83 45.70
N THR A 227 -14.14 -18.53 46.10
CA THR A 227 -13.19 -17.67 45.36
C THR A 227 -12.22 -18.44 44.45
N LYS A 228 -12.40 -19.75 44.30
CA LYS A 228 -11.55 -20.58 43.45
C LYS A 228 -11.72 -20.24 41.95
N PRO A 229 -10.72 -20.50 41.10
CA PRO A 229 -10.80 -20.32 39.65
C PRO A 229 -12.02 -20.98 39.00
N GLU A 230 -12.47 -22.13 39.52
CA GLU A 230 -13.60 -22.89 38.97
C GLU A 230 -14.96 -22.33 39.39
N ASP A 231 -15.00 -21.57 40.48
CA ASP A 231 -16.20 -20.99 41.10
C ASP A 231 -16.38 -19.51 40.70
N GLY A 232 -16.30 -18.59 41.67
CA GLY A 232 -16.45 -17.15 41.44
C GLY A 232 -15.41 -16.57 40.48
N GLY A 233 -14.20 -17.15 40.44
CA GLY A 233 -13.14 -16.76 39.53
C GLY A 233 -13.52 -16.97 38.05
N LYS A 234 -14.17 -18.09 37.72
CA LYS A 234 -14.62 -18.39 36.35
C LYS A 234 -15.59 -17.32 35.85
N TRP A 235 -16.54 -16.91 36.69
CA TRP A 235 -17.53 -15.91 36.32
C TRP A 235 -16.93 -14.51 36.17
N LEU A 236 -15.93 -14.14 36.99
CA LEU A 236 -15.18 -12.90 36.80
C LEU A 236 -14.43 -12.90 35.47
N LEU A 237 -13.73 -13.99 35.15
CA LEU A 237 -13.00 -14.12 33.89
C LEU A 237 -13.95 -14.12 32.68
N ARG A 238 -15.11 -14.75 32.81
CA ARG A 238 -16.14 -14.77 31.76
C ARG A 238 -16.60 -13.35 31.42
N ILE A 239 -16.92 -12.50 32.41
CA ILE A 239 -17.31 -11.09 32.16
C ILE A 239 -16.15 -10.30 31.56
N HIS A 240 -14.94 -10.51 32.06
CA HIS A 240 -13.74 -9.85 31.53
C HIS A 240 -13.57 -10.11 30.03
N ARG A 241 -13.86 -11.33 29.58
CA ARG A 241 -13.79 -11.74 28.17
C ARG A 241 -15.00 -11.30 27.33
N THR A 242 -16.12 -10.86 27.93
CA THR A 242 -17.27 -10.33 27.15
C THR A 242 -17.24 -8.82 26.99
N THR A 243 -17.11 -8.11 28.10
CA THR A 243 -17.22 -6.65 28.18
C THR A 243 -16.31 -6.12 29.28
N PRO A 244 -14.99 -6.09 29.04
CA PRO A 244 -14.01 -5.68 30.04
C PRO A 244 -14.25 -4.25 30.56
N LYS A 245 -14.81 -3.40 29.69
CA LYS A 245 -15.14 -1.99 29.99
C LYS A 245 -16.51 -1.79 30.67
N TYR A 246 -17.21 -2.85 31.07
CA TYR A 246 -18.51 -2.73 31.71
C TYR A 246 -18.40 -2.04 33.08
N ARG A 247 -18.96 -0.82 33.22
CA ARG A 247 -18.77 0.02 34.42
C ARG A 247 -19.07 -0.67 35.76
N PRO A 248 -20.18 -1.42 35.94
CA PRO A 248 -20.43 -2.14 37.19
C PRO A 248 -19.43 -3.27 37.49
N PHE A 249 -18.85 -3.88 36.46
CA PHE A 249 -17.77 -4.86 36.61
C PHE A 249 -16.48 -4.19 37.06
N LEU A 250 -16.07 -3.09 36.40
CA LEU A 250 -14.90 -2.31 36.80
C LEU A 250 -14.98 -1.80 38.24
N LYS A 251 -16.16 -1.31 38.66
CA LYS A 251 -16.40 -0.91 40.05
C LYS A 251 -16.22 -2.07 41.03
N TYR A 252 -16.66 -3.27 40.65
CA TYR A 252 -16.52 -4.45 41.49
C TYR A 252 -15.06 -4.95 41.54
N LEU A 253 -14.33 -4.91 40.43
CA LEU A 253 -12.90 -5.23 40.39
C LEU A 253 -12.06 -4.32 41.29
N ALA A 254 -12.47 -3.05 41.44
CA ALA A 254 -11.80 -2.09 42.31
C ALA A 254 -12.01 -2.35 43.82
N GLU A 255 -12.92 -3.25 44.20
CA GLU A 255 -13.10 -3.64 45.60
C GLU A 255 -11.90 -4.48 46.09
N PRO A 256 -11.48 -4.34 47.37
CA PRO A 256 -10.34 -5.06 47.90
C PRO A 256 -10.48 -6.58 47.76
N GLY A 257 -9.50 -7.23 47.15
CA GLY A 257 -9.43 -8.68 47.04
C GLY A 257 -10.15 -9.29 45.83
N ILE A 258 -10.85 -8.51 45.01
CA ILE A 258 -11.51 -9.03 43.79
C ILE A 258 -10.53 -9.21 42.63
N MET A 259 -9.67 -8.22 42.36
CA MET A 259 -8.67 -8.31 41.28
C MET A 259 -7.77 -9.56 41.39
N PRO A 260 -7.22 -9.94 42.57
CA PRO A 260 -6.44 -11.16 42.70
C PRO A 260 -7.20 -12.45 42.40
N ILE A 261 -8.53 -12.46 42.54
CA ILE A 261 -9.37 -13.62 42.17
C ILE A 261 -9.43 -13.75 40.65
N LEU A 262 -9.60 -12.64 39.93
CA LEU A 262 -9.58 -12.61 38.47
C LEU A 262 -8.22 -13.07 37.93
N GLU A 263 -7.12 -12.52 38.44
CA GLU A 263 -5.76 -12.86 38.01
C GLU A 263 -5.44 -14.35 38.22
N LYS A 264 -5.87 -14.92 39.36
CA LYS A 264 -5.73 -16.37 39.62
C LYS A 264 -6.57 -17.21 38.68
N ALA A 265 -7.78 -16.76 38.35
CA ALA A 265 -8.63 -17.44 37.38
C ALA A 265 -8.01 -17.39 35.97
N GLU A 266 -7.56 -16.22 35.52
CA GLU A 266 -6.89 -16.04 34.23
C GLU A 266 -5.67 -16.96 34.12
N ALA A 267 -4.80 -16.96 35.14
CA ALA A 267 -3.63 -17.83 35.18
C ALA A 267 -4.00 -19.33 35.11
N PHE A 268 -5.08 -19.75 35.79
CA PHE A 268 -5.53 -21.14 35.79
C PHE A 268 -6.08 -21.58 34.42
N TYR A 269 -6.88 -20.75 33.75
CA TYR A 269 -7.45 -21.11 32.45
C TYR A 269 -6.48 -20.94 31.28
N LEU A 270 -5.42 -20.14 31.44
CA LEU A 270 -4.35 -20.00 30.45
C LEU A 270 -3.26 -21.10 30.55
N GLN A 271 -3.22 -21.85 31.65
CA GLN A 271 -2.32 -23.01 31.78
C GLN A 271 -2.59 -24.06 30.69
N ASP A 272 -1.60 -24.93 30.45
CA ASP A 272 -1.67 -26.02 29.47
C ASP A 272 -2.18 -25.56 28.09
N ASN A 273 -1.66 -24.41 27.63
CA ASN A 273 -2.02 -23.81 26.34
C ASN A 273 -3.52 -23.51 26.20
N ALA A 274 -4.12 -22.92 27.24
CA ALA A 274 -5.52 -22.50 27.27
C ALA A 274 -6.56 -23.64 27.07
N ARG A 275 -6.22 -24.89 27.37
CA ARG A 275 -7.08 -26.07 27.15
C ARG A 275 -8.47 -25.97 27.80
N LYS A 276 -8.57 -25.29 28.95
CA LYS A 276 -9.82 -25.12 29.71
C LYS A 276 -10.57 -23.84 29.36
N MET A 277 -10.02 -22.97 28.51
CA MET A 277 -10.68 -21.71 28.12
C MET A 277 -12.08 -21.90 27.50
N PRO A 278 -12.37 -22.99 26.75
CA PRO A 278 -13.74 -23.25 26.29
C PRO A 278 -14.77 -23.33 27.42
N GLU A 279 -14.39 -23.72 28.63
CA GLU A 279 -15.28 -23.71 29.80
C GLU A 279 -15.62 -22.28 30.27
N VAL A 280 -14.74 -21.32 30.03
CA VAL A 280 -14.97 -19.90 30.32
C VAL A 280 -15.78 -19.26 29.21
N ASP A 281 -15.49 -19.61 27.95
CA ASP A 281 -16.15 -19.06 26.77
C ASP A 281 -17.52 -19.70 26.48
N GLU A 282 -17.85 -20.78 27.19
CA GLU A 282 -19.18 -21.37 27.18
C GLU A 282 -20.26 -20.30 27.47
N ASP A 283 -21.31 -20.28 26.65
CA ASP A 283 -22.42 -19.30 26.67
C ASP A 283 -22.09 -17.90 26.15
N LEU A 284 -20.84 -17.59 25.82
CA LEU A 284 -20.51 -16.30 25.21
C LEU A 284 -20.96 -16.29 23.75
N LEU A 285 -21.43 -15.14 23.26
CA LEU A 285 -21.72 -14.91 21.84
C LEU A 285 -20.48 -14.39 21.09
N PHE A 286 -19.62 -13.65 21.76
CA PHE A 286 -18.32 -13.22 21.24
C PHE A 286 -17.32 -13.01 22.38
N VAL A 287 -16.04 -13.12 22.06
CA VAL A 287 -14.91 -12.93 22.97
C VAL A 287 -14.17 -11.65 22.57
N VAL A 288 -13.74 -10.90 23.58
CA VAL A 288 -12.95 -9.68 23.44
C VAL A 288 -11.57 -9.92 24.00
N ASP A 289 -10.55 -9.76 23.16
CA ASP A 289 -9.15 -9.79 23.57
C ASP A 289 -8.58 -8.37 23.52
N GLU A 290 -8.45 -7.74 24.70
CA GLU A 290 -7.87 -6.39 24.80
C GLU A 290 -6.38 -6.36 24.49
N LYS A 291 -5.65 -7.48 24.66
CA LYS A 291 -4.20 -7.55 24.40
C LYS A 291 -3.93 -7.57 22.90
N ASN A 292 -4.75 -8.30 22.14
CA ASN A 292 -4.63 -8.43 20.69
C ASN A 292 -5.54 -7.48 19.89
N HIS A 293 -6.34 -6.66 20.58
CA HIS A 293 -7.34 -5.78 19.98
C HIS A 293 -8.31 -6.49 19.01
N SER A 294 -8.66 -7.74 19.33
CA SER A 294 -9.54 -8.58 18.51
C SER A 294 -10.87 -8.84 19.20
N VAL A 295 -11.91 -9.03 18.37
CA VAL A 295 -13.23 -9.48 18.80
C VAL A 295 -13.64 -10.63 17.90
N GLU A 296 -13.91 -11.78 18.49
CA GLU A 296 -14.18 -13.03 17.77
C GLU A 296 -15.55 -13.59 18.14
N LEU A 297 -16.32 -14.01 17.14
CA LEU A 297 -17.59 -14.70 17.38
C LEU A 297 -17.30 -16.12 17.86
N THR A 298 -18.08 -16.58 18.85
CA THR A 298 -18.08 -17.98 19.25
C THR A 298 -19.04 -18.79 18.38
N ASP A 299 -19.01 -20.12 18.49
CA ASP A 299 -19.99 -21.00 17.83
C ASP A 299 -21.44 -20.61 18.19
N LYS A 300 -21.71 -20.28 19.46
CA LYS A 300 -23.02 -19.78 19.89
C LYS A 300 -23.37 -18.42 19.29
N GLY A 301 -22.38 -17.55 19.11
CA GLY A 301 -22.56 -16.28 18.41
C GLY A 301 -22.98 -16.49 16.95
N ILE A 302 -22.30 -17.42 16.27
CA ILE A 302 -22.60 -17.78 14.88
C ILE A 302 -24.01 -18.37 14.78
N GLU A 303 -24.37 -19.33 15.64
CA GLU A 303 -25.72 -19.89 15.71
C GLU A 303 -26.78 -18.81 15.94
N ARG A 304 -26.47 -17.83 16.80
CA ARG A 304 -27.40 -16.74 17.14
C ARG A 304 -27.58 -15.77 15.98
N ILE A 305 -26.52 -15.41 15.27
CA ILE A 305 -26.59 -14.62 14.04
C ILE A 305 -27.42 -15.36 12.98
N ALA A 306 -27.25 -16.67 12.86
CA ALA A 306 -28.05 -17.47 11.93
C ALA A 306 -29.55 -17.44 12.27
N GLN A 307 -29.90 -17.53 13.55
CA GLN A 307 -31.30 -17.38 14.00
C GLN A 307 -31.89 -15.99 13.71
N TYR A 308 -31.06 -14.97 13.55
CA TYR A 308 -31.51 -13.63 13.19
C TYR A 308 -31.77 -13.45 11.68
N GLY A 309 -31.54 -14.49 10.87
CA GLY A 309 -31.89 -14.52 9.44
C GLY A 309 -30.70 -14.55 8.48
N GLU A 310 -29.47 -14.69 8.98
CA GLU A 310 -28.28 -14.87 8.15
C GLU A 310 -27.97 -16.36 7.90
N ASP A 311 -27.29 -16.65 6.80
CA ASP A 311 -26.91 -18.02 6.45
C ASP A 311 -25.70 -18.47 7.30
N PRO A 312 -25.80 -19.58 8.06
CA PRO A 312 -24.63 -20.20 8.73
C PRO A 312 -23.45 -20.45 7.78
N ALA A 313 -23.72 -20.68 6.48
CA ALA A 313 -22.70 -20.90 5.47
C ALA A 313 -21.83 -19.66 5.19
N LEU A 314 -22.17 -18.49 5.74
CA LEU A 314 -21.32 -17.30 5.70
C LEU A 314 -20.05 -17.47 6.54
N PHE A 315 -20.15 -18.16 7.67
CA PHE A 315 -19.04 -18.33 8.63
C PHE A 315 -18.22 -19.60 8.36
N THR A 316 -18.70 -20.46 7.47
CA THR A 316 -17.91 -21.57 6.94
C THR A 316 -17.28 -21.13 5.62
N VAL A 317 -16.03 -20.64 5.71
CA VAL A 317 -15.23 -20.36 4.53
C VAL A 317 -14.56 -21.67 4.10
N PRO A 318 -15.00 -22.33 3.02
CA PRO A 318 -14.30 -23.50 2.52
C PRO A 318 -12.90 -23.11 2.06
N ASP A 319 -11.93 -24.00 2.23
CA ASP A 319 -10.58 -23.81 1.71
C ASP A 319 -10.64 -23.64 0.19
N LEU A 320 -10.33 -22.42 -0.26
CA LEU A 320 -10.37 -22.03 -1.66
C LEU A 320 -9.45 -22.94 -2.50
N ALA A 321 -8.29 -23.33 -1.96
CA ALA A 321 -7.36 -24.21 -2.66
C ALA A 321 -7.96 -25.60 -2.89
N SER A 322 -8.61 -26.17 -1.88
CA SER A 322 -9.32 -27.46 -2.00
C SER A 322 -10.45 -27.41 -3.03
N VAL A 323 -11.27 -26.35 -3.03
CA VAL A 323 -12.39 -26.20 -3.98
C VAL A 323 -11.88 -26.04 -5.42
N LEU A 324 -10.85 -25.22 -5.62
CA LEU A 324 -10.24 -25.01 -6.94
C LEU A 324 -9.56 -26.30 -7.44
N SER A 325 -8.90 -27.05 -6.56
CA SER A 325 -8.26 -28.33 -6.90
C SER A 325 -9.27 -29.37 -7.39
N VAL A 326 -10.48 -29.44 -6.81
CA VAL A 326 -11.56 -30.31 -7.30
C VAL A 326 -12.00 -29.90 -8.71
N ILE A 327 -12.13 -28.60 -8.98
CA ILE A 327 -12.50 -28.08 -10.31
C ILE A 327 -11.41 -28.40 -11.34
N ASP A 328 -10.14 -28.27 -10.95
CA ASP A 328 -9.00 -28.60 -11.82
C ASP A 328 -8.89 -30.10 -12.10
N GLY A 329 -9.17 -30.93 -11.10
CA GLY A 329 -9.12 -32.39 -11.19
C GLY A 329 -10.31 -33.02 -11.93
N ASP A 330 -11.37 -32.28 -12.22
CA ASP A 330 -12.54 -32.80 -12.91
C ASP A 330 -12.26 -32.97 -14.42
N ALA A 331 -12.15 -34.22 -14.87
CA ALA A 331 -11.89 -34.56 -16.27
C ALA A 331 -13.14 -34.42 -17.18
N THR A 332 -14.32 -34.19 -16.60
CA THR A 332 -15.57 -34.03 -17.35
C THR A 332 -15.82 -32.60 -17.85
N LEU A 333 -15.04 -31.63 -17.36
CA LEU A 333 -15.18 -30.21 -17.69
C LEU A 333 -14.16 -29.77 -18.74
N SER A 334 -14.63 -29.01 -19.73
CA SER A 334 -13.77 -28.31 -20.68
C SER A 334 -12.97 -27.18 -20.00
N PRO A 335 -11.85 -26.72 -20.60
CA PRO A 335 -11.08 -25.59 -20.07
C PRO A 335 -11.93 -24.32 -19.86
N ALA A 336 -12.91 -24.06 -20.73
CA ALA A 336 -13.81 -22.93 -20.61
C ALA A 336 -14.76 -23.07 -19.41
N GLU A 337 -15.38 -24.24 -19.22
CA GLU A 337 -16.26 -24.52 -18.08
C GLU A 337 -15.51 -24.51 -16.74
N LYS A 338 -14.24 -24.95 -16.74
CA LYS A 338 -13.36 -24.82 -15.57
C LYS A 338 -13.12 -23.36 -15.21
N ALA A 339 -12.81 -22.52 -16.20
CA ALA A 339 -12.59 -21.09 -15.97
C ALA A 339 -13.84 -20.41 -15.40
N GLU A 340 -15.02 -20.68 -15.97
CA GLU A 340 -16.29 -20.13 -15.50
C GLU A 340 -16.61 -20.55 -14.06
N LYS A 341 -16.46 -21.85 -13.73
CA LYS A 341 -16.68 -22.34 -12.37
C LYS A 341 -15.69 -21.74 -11.37
N LYS A 342 -14.42 -21.60 -11.74
CA LYS A 342 -13.42 -20.94 -10.89
C LYS A 342 -13.79 -19.49 -10.62
N GLU A 343 -14.20 -18.75 -11.66
CA GLU A 343 -14.62 -17.36 -11.51
C GLU A 343 -15.83 -17.23 -10.57
N ALA A 344 -16.82 -18.12 -10.70
CA ALA A 344 -17.97 -18.16 -9.80
C ALA A 344 -17.57 -18.43 -8.34
N VAL A 345 -16.61 -19.34 -8.11
CA VAL A 345 -16.06 -19.61 -6.77
C VAL A 345 -15.32 -18.40 -6.22
N TYR A 346 -14.46 -17.75 -7.02
CA TYR A 346 -13.76 -16.54 -6.60
C TYR A 346 -14.74 -15.41 -6.24
N ARG A 347 -15.78 -15.21 -7.04
CA ARG A 347 -16.81 -14.20 -6.79
C ARG A 347 -17.56 -14.47 -5.48
N SER A 348 -18.01 -15.71 -5.28
CA SER A 348 -18.69 -16.10 -4.04
C SER A 348 -17.78 -15.96 -2.81
N TYR A 349 -16.50 -16.32 -2.95
CA TYR A 349 -15.51 -16.16 -1.88
C TYR A 349 -15.30 -14.68 -1.52
N ALA A 350 -15.14 -13.81 -2.53
CA ALA A 350 -14.99 -12.38 -2.33
C ALA A 350 -16.20 -11.76 -1.62
N GLU A 351 -17.43 -12.08 -2.06
CA GLU A 351 -18.66 -11.60 -1.42
C GLU A 351 -18.79 -12.07 0.04
N LYS A 352 -18.43 -13.32 0.33
CA LYS A 352 -18.43 -13.83 1.72
C LYS A 352 -17.38 -13.13 2.58
N ALA A 353 -16.18 -12.93 2.04
CA ALA A 353 -15.10 -12.25 2.74
C ALA A 353 -15.46 -10.80 3.07
N GLU A 354 -16.08 -10.08 2.12
CA GLU A 354 -16.55 -8.70 2.31
C GLU A 354 -17.62 -8.63 3.42
N LYS A 355 -18.61 -9.54 3.39
CA LYS A 355 -19.65 -9.62 4.43
C LYS A 355 -19.09 -9.93 5.81
N LEU A 356 -18.18 -10.91 5.91
CA LEU A 356 -17.56 -11.29 7.18
C LEU A 356 -16.68 -10.17 7.74
N HIS A 357 -15.97 -9.46 6.86
CA HIS A 357 -15.21 -8.27 7.23
C HIS A 357 -16.12 -7.18 7.80
N ALA A 358 -17.22 -6.85 7.11
CA ALA A 358 -18.18 -5.84 7.58
C ALA A 358 -18.78 -6.21 8.96
N LEU A 359 -19.15 -7.48 9.17
CA LEU A 359 -19.64 -7.99 10.46
C LEU A 359 -18.59 -7.83 11.57
N GLN A 360 -17.33 -8.21 11.32
CA GLN A 360 -16.24 -8.07 12.28
C GLN A 360 -15.95 -6.60 12.63
N GLN A 361 -15.91 -5.72 11.64
CA GLN A 361 -15.70 -4.28 11.87
C GLN A 361 -16.83 -3.67 12.69
N LEU A 362 -18.09 -4.02 12.39
CA LEU A 362 -19.22 -3.59 13.21
C LEU A 362 -19.12 -4.09 14.63
N LEU A 363 -18.84 -5.38 14.82
CA LEU A 363 -18.73 -5.97 16.14
C LEU A 363 -17.62 -5.28 16.96
N ARG A 364 -16.46 -5.02 16.35
CA ARG A 364 -15.37 -4.26 16.96
C ARG A 364 -15.77 -2.82 17.31
N ALA A 365 -16.61 -2.16 16.50
CA ALA A 365 -17.04 -0.79 16.76
C ALA A 365 -18.03 -0.67 17.95
N TYR A 366 -18.78 -1.73 18.28
CA TYR A 366 -19.77 -1.73 19.36
C TYR A 366 -19.21 -2.07 20.75
N VAL A 367 -18.02 -2.66 20.81
CA VAL A 367 -17.36 -3.24 21.98
C VAL A 367 -16.21 -2.36 22.43
#